data_AF-A0A9W9ZSR3-F1
#
_entry.id   AF-A0A9W9ZSR3-F1
#
_cell.length_a   1.000
_cell.length_b   1.000
_cell.length_c   1.000
_cell.angle_alpha   90.00
_cell.angle_beta   90.00
_cell.angle_gamma   90.00
#
_symmetry.space_group_name_H-M   'P 1'
#
loop_
_entity.id
_entity.type
_entity.pdbx_description
1 polymer ?
#
loop_
_entity_poly.entity_id
_entity_poly.type
_entity_poly.pdbx_seq_one_letter_code
_entity_poly.pdbx_strand_id
1 'polypeptide(L)'
;MKRIRRHKKKFSLSIVILSIFATVLLLNKNFLDHGMDIFTGYKIFVNKQPRTGNGFLNIAIWEDICGYEILSLKEFPLFPHGPSTRLTTSSLRMNFKREFENFGLRIFGFLSPSESANYTFHLVSSGSSELWMSLDSKSENSKLIANVTLGSSWNDERTDIPLFRGKRYFLEILHKHGRHDGLKLNHIHLRWRSSSWKDHNLRDIPSEVLSAFEGDNDLTGFDNLSIPSPAGQQVVRDNDIDLPMHIKHRDPSFVYKEAKRRAEIYRLPFVNEEDSKDLFPPCQYNPSYIVKKPLERYQAMWENHYTSIYPFDYTDITDKGVGNYLSFGNDQMDENTAMEIVSQVWTRIQSKNPGKYSLQHTLNVEENHDQGTGDRYLVELELKEISSGKSVRFSEYLYRPWGTHALCTPVGVAWNKSAVINILLTTGNNQGRWILHFLDNMAKIHKKTKDSKFNVIITDFDSKDLDLEKALNSSELPHFQYKK
;
A
#
# COMPACT_ATOMS: atom_id res chain seq x y z
N MET A 1 19.91 50.19 46.03
CA MET A 1 18.90 49.16 46.42
C MET A 1 17.88 48.84 45.29
N LYS A 2 18.30 48.71 44.01
CA LYS A 2 17.41 48.39 42.86
C LYS A 2 17.89 47.24 41.94
N ARG A 3 19.06 46.64 42.21
CA ARG A 3 19.63 45.55 41.38
C ARG A 3 19.30 44.12 41.84
N ILE A 4 18.87 43.94 43.09
CA ILE A 4 18.57 42.60 43.67
C ILE A 4 17.11 42.15 43.38
N ARG A 5 16.19 43.08 43.09
CA ARG A 5 14.77 42.76 42.80
C ARG A 5 14.53 42.18 41.40
N ARG A 6 15.38 42.49 40.41
CA ARG A 6 15.26 41.96 39.02
C ARG A 6 15.76 40.51 38.90
N HIS A 7 16.79 40.11 39.66
CA HIS A 7 17.26 38.73 39.66
C HIS A 7 16.27 37.77 40.34
N LYS A 8 15.64 38.16 41.46
CA LYS A 8 14.60 37.32 42.10
C LYS A 8 13.38 37.07 41.19
N LYS A 9 12.95 38.05 40.39
CA LYS A 9 11.85 37.86 39.41
C LYS A 9 12.25 36.95 38.24
N LYS A 10 13.47 37.08 37.69
CA LYS A 10 13.94 36.18 36.62
C LYS A 10 14.15 34.75 37.13
N PHE A 11 14.68 34.58 38.33
CA PHE A 11 14.88 33.26 38.94
C PHE A 11 13.54 32.60 39.31
N SER A 12 12.58 33.37 39.82
CA SER A 12 11.21 32.90 40.08
C SER A 12 10.47 32.49 38.78
N LEU A 13 10.64 33.25 37.68
CA LEU A 13 10.03 32.91 36.39
C LEU A 13 10.66 31.66 35.77
N SER A 14 11.98 31.49 35.88
CA SER A 14 12.69 30.29 35.41
C SER A 14 12.27 29.04 36.17
N ILE A 15 12.05 29.12 37.50
CA ILE A 15 11.57 27.99 38.31
C ILE A 15 10.12 27.61 37.92
N VAL A 16 9.26 28.60 37.65
CA VAL A 16 7.88 28.34 37.20
C VAL A 16 7.87 27.70 35.80
N ILE A 17 8.72 28.15 34.88
CA ILE A 17 8.82 27.56 33.54
C ILE A 17 9.40 26.14 33.61
N LEU A 18 10.42 25.89 34.43
CA LEU A 18 10.95 24.53 34.68
C LEU A 18 9.92 23.61 35.34
N SER A 19 9.10 24.13 36.26
CA SER A 19 7.99 23.39 36.88
C SER A 19 6.90 23.05 35.88
N ILE A 20 6.57 23.95 34.96
CA ILE A 20 5.59 23.71 33.88
C ILE A 20 6.16 22.70 32.87
N PHE A 21 7.44 22.81 32.51
CA PHE A 21 8.09 21.85 31.61
C PHE A 21 8.23 20.47 32.25
N ALA A 22 8.53 20.39 33.55
CA ALA A 22 8.59 19.14 34.29
C ALA A 22 7.20 18.51 34.48
N THR A 23 6.15 19.30 34.70
CA THR A 23 4.76 18.78 34.75
C THR A 23 4.27 18.36 33.37
N VAL A 24 4.62 19.06 32.30
CA VAL A 24 4.34 18.62 30.92
C VAL A 24 5.14 17.35 30.59
N LEU A 25 6.41 17.24 30.98
CA LEU A 25 7.19 16.02 30.81
C LEU A 25 6.68 14.87 31.67
N LEU A 26 6.21 15.10 32.90
CA LEU A 26 5.60 14.09 33.76
C LEU A 26 4.20 13.68 33.27
N LEU A 27 3.43 14.60 32.71
CA LEU A 27 2.17 14.30 32.03
C LEU A 27 2.43 13.50 30.74
N ASN A 28 3.47 13.83 29.98
CA ASN A 28 3.85 13.09 28.77
C ASN A 28 4.50 11.73 29.10
N LYS A 29 5.24 11.63 30.22
CA LYS A 29 5.75 10.34 30.72
C LYS A 29 4.62 9.47 31.24
N ASN A 30 3.64 10.02 31.95
CA ASN A 30 2.42 9.28 32.32
C ASN A 30 1.55 8.94 31.09
N PHE A 31 1.70 9.66 29.97
CA PHE A 31 1.08 9.33 28.68
C PHE A 31 1.87 8.26 27.90
N LEU A 32 3.17 8.09 28.17
CA LEU A 32 4.06 7.11 27.53
C LEU A 32 4.24 5.83 28.34
N ASP A 33 4.08 5.88 29.66
CA ASP A 33 4.29 4.76 30.60
C ASP A 33 2.97 4.09 31.03
N HIS A 34 1.83 4.67 30.65
CA HIS A 34 0.59 3.93 30.52
C HIS A 34 0.44 3.57 29.05
N GLY A 35 1.10 2.48 28.67
CA GLY A 35 0.66 1.67 27.54
C GLY A 35 -0.84 1.47 27.74
N MET A 36 -1.62 2.25 27.00
CA MET A 36 -3.04 2.29 27.15
C MET A 36 -3.49 0.87 26.82
N ASP A 37 -4.00 0.20 27.84
CA ASP A 37 -4.53 -1.14 27.76
C ASP A 37 -5.88 -1.01 27.01
N ILE A 38 -5.82 -0.73 25.70
CA ILE A 38 -6.96 -0.40 24.82
C ILE A 38 -7.99 -1.55 24.77
N PHE A 39 -7.65 -2.71 25.34
CA PHE A 39 -8.44 -3.92 25.22
C PHE A 39 -9.52 -4.13 26.30
N THR A 40 -9.88 -3.16 27.14
CA THR A 40 -10.86 -3.36 28.25
C THR A 40 -12.19 -2.62 28.08
N GLY A 41 -12.68 -2.43 26.84
CA GLY A 41 -13.88 -1.61 26.63
C GLY A 41 -14.87 -2.02 25.54
N TYR A 42 -14.79 -3.22 24.97
CA TYR A 42 -15.72 -3.65 23.94
C TYR A 42 -17.02 -4.19 24.56
N LYS A 43 -18.20 -3.61 24.25
CA LYS A 43 -19.47 -4.37 24.29
C LYS A 43 -19.57 -5.24 23.03
N ILE A 44 -18.52 -6.02 22.81
CA ILE A 44 -18.48 -7.07 21.82
C ILE A 44 -18.17 -8.33 22.63
N PHE A 45 -19.00 -9.36 22.51
CA PHE A 45 -18.68 -10.69 23.05
C PHE A 45 -17.58 -11.31 22.18
N VAL A 46 -16.38 -10.73 22.27
CA VAL A 46 -15.21 -11.12 21.50
C VAL A 46 -14.20 -11.73 22.45
N ASN A 47 -13.76 -12.94 22.13
CA ASN A 47 -12.62 -13.52 22.84
C ASN A 47 -11.34 -12.90 22.27
N LYS A 48 -10.50 -12.34 23.16
CA LYS A 48 -9.17 -11.78 22.83
C LYS A 48 -8.17 -12.82 22.32
N GLN A 49 -8.50 -14.10 22.44
CA GLN A 49 -7.72 -15.22 21.93
C GLN A 49 -8.51 -15.86 20.77
N PRO A 50 -7.89 -16.12 19.61
CA PRO A 50 -8.54 -16.84 18.52
C PRO A 50 -9.05 -18.18 19.04
N ARG A 51 -10.38 -18.34 19.14
CA ARG A 51 -10.97 -19.63 19.45
C ARG A 51 -11.26 -20.35 18.14
N THR A 52 -10.57 -21.47 17.91
CA THR A 52 -10.90 -22.40 16.84
C THR A 52 -12.10 -23.25 17.28
N GLY A 53 -13.17 -23.31 16.48
CA GLY A 53 -14.29 -24.21 16.74
C GLY A 53 -15.66 -23.68 16.32
N ASN A 54 -16.69 -24.47 16.65
CA ASN A 54 -18.10 -24.12 16.46
C ASN A 54 -18.51 -22.99 17.42
N GLY A 55 -19.49 -22.18 17.04
CA GLY A 55 -19.97 -21.06 17.84
C GLY A 55 -19.41 -19.70 17.45
N PHE A 56 -18.43 -19.64 16.56
CA PHE A 56 -17.64 -18.42 16.31
C PHE A 56 -17.37 -18.17 14.82
N LEU A 57 -17.06 -16.93 14.48
CA LEU A 57 -16.45 -16.49 13.22
C LEU A 57 -15.15 -15.75 13.51
N ASN A 58 -14.23 -15.77 12.56
CA ASN A 58 -12.98 -14.99 12.60
C ASN A 58 -13.27 -13.52 12.34
N ILE A 59 -12.50 -12.66 12.98
CA ILE A 59 -12.47 -11.23 12.77
C ILE A 59 -11.02 -10.81 12.48
N ALA A 60 -10.83 -10.10 11.38
CA ALA A 60 -9.58 -9.42 11.06
C ALA A 60 -9.84 -7.91 10.92
N ILE A 61 -9.01 -7.10 11.56
CA ILE A 61 -9.15 -5.64 11.62
C ILE A 61 -7.89 -4.99 11.04
N TRP A 62 -8.08 -4.01 10.17
CA TRP A 62 -7.03 -3.10 9.70
C TRP A 62 -7.33 -1.70 10.19
N GLU A 63 -6.39 -1.12 10.90
CA GLU A 63 -6.50 0.24 11.45
C GLU A 63 -5.82 1.25 10.50
N ASP A 64 -6.10 2.53 10.71
CA ASP A 64 -5.52 3.66 9.97
C ASP A 64 -5.74 3.63 8.45
N ILE A 65 -6.85 3.04 8.00
CA ILE A 65 -7.29 3.11 6.62
C ILE A 65 -8.21 4.33 6.44
N CYS A 66 -7.72 5.34 5.72
CA CYS A 66 -8.52 6.52 5.36
C CYS A 66 -9.65 6.18 4.37
N GLY A 67 -10.62 7.10 4.24
CA GLY A 67 -11.74 6.99 3.30
C GLY A 67 -12.94 6.21 3.82
N TYR A 68 -14.04 6.21 3.06
CA TYR A 68 -15.31 5.59 3.46
C TYR A 68 -15.72 4.42 2.55
N GLU A 69 -15.03 4.22 1.44
CA GLU A 69 -15.39 3.25 0.41
C GLU A 69 -14.81 1.87 0.72
N ILE A 70 -15.56 0.81 0.42
CA ILE A 70 -15.05 -0.57 0.55
C ILE A 70 -13.77 -0.78 -0.28
N LEU A 71 -13.64 -0.08 -1.41
CA LEU A 71 -12.45 -0.14 -2.25
C LEU A 71 -11.18 0.21 -1.46
N SER A 72 -11.23 1.17 -0.54
CA SER A 72 -10.08 1.56 0.29
C SER A 72 -9.57 0.42 1.19
N LEU A 73 -10.46 -0.49 1.62
CA LEU A 73 -10.06 -1.70 2.35
C LEU A 73 -9.46 -2.73 1.39
N LYS A 74 -10.12 -2.97 0.26
CA LYS A 74 -9.70 -3.98 -0.73
C LYS A 74 -8.35 -3.67 -1.39
N GLU A 75 -8.01 -2.39 -1.53
CA GLU A 75 -6.74 -1.92 -2.08
C GLU A 75 -5.67 -1.66 -1.00
N PHE A 76 -6.00 -1.87 0.29
CA PHE A 76 -5.02 -1.67 1.35
C PHE A 76 -3.87 -2.68 1.22
N PRO A 77 -2.59 -2.26 1.27
CA PRO A 77 -1.47 -3.14 0.93
C PRO A 77 -1.34 -4.43 1.75
N LEU A 78 -1.78 -4.39 3.02
CA LEU A 78 -1.75 -5.56 3.91
C LEU A 78 -3.07 -6.34 3.95
N PHE A 79 -4.11 -5.91 3.23
CA PHE A 79 -5.33 -6.66 3.12
C PHE A 79 -5.15 -7.80 2.10
N PRO A 80 -5.62 -9.03 2.34
CA PRO A 80 -6.34 -9.53 3.52
C PRO A 80 -5.42 -10.27 4.53
N HIS A 81 -4.12 -10.35 4.29
CA HIS A 81 -3.25 -11.29 5.01
C HIS A 81 -2.56 -10.72 6.26
N GLY A 82 -2.39 -9.40 6.34
CA GLY A 82 -1.71 -8.69 7.42
C GLY A 82 -2.60 -7.70 8.20
N PRO A 83 -3.68 -8.15 8.88
CA PRO A 83 -4.46 -7.28 9.75
C PRO A 83 -3.63 -6.75 10.93
N SER A 84 -4.09 -5.64 11.53
CA SER A 84 -3.55 -5.13 12.81
C SER A 84 -3.91 -6.07 13.95
N THR A 85 -5.15 -6.59 13.93
CA THR A 85 -5.73 -7.33 15.04
C THR A 85 -6.55 -8.50 14.53
N ARG A 86 -6.43 -9.66 15.20
CA ARG A 86 -7.22 -10.87 14.97
C ARG A 86 -8.06 -11.20 16.18
N LEU A 87 -9.34 -11.50 15.97
CA LEU A 87 -10.34 -11.71 17.01
C LEU A 87 -11.34 -12.80 16.58
N THR A 88 -12.24 -13.18 17.47
CA THR A 88 -13.39 -14.05 17.12
C THR A 88 -14.69 -13.50 17.70
N THR A 89 -15.82 -13.73 17.02
CA THR A 89 -17.15 -13.32 17.50
C THR A 89 -18.15 -14.46 17.40
N SER A 90 -19.05 -14.57 18.38
CA SER A 90 -20.23 -15.44 18.33
C SER A 90 -21.51 -14.69 17.91
N SER A 91 -21.41 -13.40 17.62
CA SER A 91 -22.54 -12.55 17.25
C SER A 91 -22.22 -11.69 16.03
N LEU A 92 -23.20 -11.61 15.13
CA LEU A 92 -23.18 -10.74 13.95
C LEU A 92 -23.93 -9.43 14.17
N ARG A 93 -24.10 -9.03 15.44
CA ARG A 93 -24.60 -7.72 15.85
C ARG A 93 -23.52 -7.03 16.66
N MET A 94 -22.85 -6.05 16.05
CA MET A 94 -21.70 -5.36 16.65
C MET A 94 -21.92 -3.86 16.64
N ASN A 95 -21.53 -3.22 17.75
CA ASN A 95 -21.43 -1.76 17.86
C ASN A 95 -19.98 -1.40 18.17
N PHE A 96 -19.46 -0.43 17.46
CA PHE A 96 -18.12 0.10 17.62
C PHE A 96 -18.20 1.42 18.41
N LYS A 97 -17.16 1.64 19.21
CA LYS A 97 -16.97 2.88 19.96
C LYS A 97 -16.70 4.04 19.02
N ARG A 98 -16.97 5.27 19.47
CA ARG A 98 -16.76 6.48 18.64
C ARG A 98 -15.30 6.72 18.35
N GLU A 99 -14.41 6.34 19.25
CA GLU A 99 -12.97 6.55 19.12
C GLU A 99 -12.33 5.59 18.10
N PHE A 100 -13.09 4.60 17.62
CA PHE A 100 -12.61 3.62 16.64
C PHE A 100 -12.99 4.04 15.22
N GLU A 101 -12.11 4.85 14.62
CA GLU A 101 -12.28 5.44 13.29
C GLU A 101 -11.26 4.88 12.29
N ASN A 102 -11.48 5.17 11.00
CA ASN A 102 -10.54 4.84 9.91
C ASN A 102 -10.07 3.39 9.94
N PHE A 103 -11.03 2.46 9.94
CA PHE A 103 -10.71 1.04 9.99
C PHE A 103 -11.42 0.26 8.90
N GLY A 104 -10.82 -0.88 8.56
CA GLY A 104 -11.43 -1.96 7.81
C GLY A 104 -11.63 -3.17 8.71
N LEU A 105 -12.72 -3.89 8.48
CA LEU A 105 -13.11 -5.07 9.22
C LEU A 105 -13.51 -6.17 8.24
N ARG A 106 -13.02 -7.37 8.50
CA ARG A 106 -13.40 -8.60 7.82
C ARG A 106 -13.91 -9.60 8.84
N ILE A 107 -15.15 -10.05 8.70
CA ILE A 107 -15.74 -11.13 9.50
C ILE A 107 -15.92 -12.32 8.58
N PHE A 108 -15.36 -13.48 8.90
CA PHE A 108 -15.40 -14.62 7.99
C PHE A 108 -15.39 -15.97 8.70
N GLY A 109 -15.82 -17.00 8.00
CA GLY A 109 -15.93 -18.36 8.52
C GLY A 109 -17.05 -19.09 7.79
N PHE A 110 -17.82 -19.88 8.52
CA PHE A 110 -18.85 -20.70 7.90
C PHE A 110 -20.18 -20.67 8.65
N LEU A 111 -21.24 -20.78 7.87
CA LEU A 111 -22.63 -20.92 8.29
C LEU A 111 -23.10 -22.35 7.99
N SER A 112 -23.71 -23.03 8.97
CA SER A 112 -24.31 -24.36 8.83
C SER A 112 -25.72 -24.38 9.42
N PRO A 113 -26.77 -24.20 8.61
CA PRO A 113 -28.12 -24.03 9.12
C PRO A 113 -28.64 -25.30 9.81
N SER A 114 -29.51 -25.12 10.80
CA SER A 114 -30.15 -26.20 11.55
C SER A 114 -31.32 -26.87 10.80
N GLU A 115 -31.82 -26.24 9.75
CA GLU A 115 -32.93 -26.72 8.91
C GLU A 115 -32.64 -26.44 7.43
N SER A 116 -33.29 -27.20 6.54
CA SER A 116 -33.20 -26.98 5.10
C SER A 116 -34.33 -26.06 4.66
N ALA A 117 -34.00 -24.87 4.16
CA ALA A 117 -34.97 -23.87 3.74
C ALA A 117 -34.34 -22.83 2.80
N ASN A 118 -35.17 -21.94 2.27
CA ASN A 118 -34.68 -20.75 1.59
C ASN A 118 -34.48 -19.65 2.64
N TYR A 119 -33.31 -19.04 2.63
CA TYR A 119 -32.95 -17.95 3.54
C TYR A 119 -32.79 -16.64 2.79
N THR A 120 -33.26 -15.56 3.39
CA THR A 120 -32.93 -14.18 2.96
C THR A 120 -32.09 -13.52 4.03
N PHE A 121 -31.04 -12.81 3.61
CA PHE A 121 -30.12 -12.09 4.50
C PHE A 121 -30.35 -10.59 4.43
N HIS A 122 -30.24 -9.91 5.57
CA HIS A 122 -30.40 -8.47 5.68
C HIS A 122 -29.21 -7.89 6.44
N LEU A 123 -28.36 -7.16 5.70
CA LEU A 123 -27.21 -6.45 6.24
C LEU A 123 -27.57 -4.99 6.50
N VAL A 124 -27.29 -4.51 7.72
CA VAL A 124 -27.43 -3.10 8.09
C VAL A 124 -26.12 -2.63 8.70
N SER A 125 -25.61 -1.49 8.22
CA SER A 125 -24.40 -0.86 8.77
C SER A 125 -24.42 0.65 8.59
N SER A 126 -23.67 1.35 9.43
CA SER A 126 -23.42 2.80 9.28
C SER A 126 -22.27 3.13 8.31
N GLY A 127 -21.33 2.21 8.10
CA GLY A 127 -20.27 2.33 7.11
C GLY A 127 -20.62 1.66 5.79
N SER A 128 -19.67 1.66 4.85
CA SER A 128 -19.80 0.86 3.63
C SER A 128 -19.51 -0.60 3.97
N SER A 129 -20.36 -1.54 3.55
CA SER A 129 -20.23 -2.95 3.86
C SER A 129 -20.63 -3.84 2.68
N GLU A 130 -20.08 -5.03 2.60
CA GLU A 130 -20.46 -6.05 1.63
C GLU A 130 -20.61 -7.41 2.32
N LEU A 131 -21.63 -8.17 1.92
CA LEU A 131 -21.87 -9.53 2.36
C LEU A 131 -21.65 -10.49 1.19
N TRP A 132 -20.73 -11.43 1.39
CA TRP A 132 -20.34 -12.45 0.45
C TRP A 132 -20.69 -13.82 1.01
N MET A 133 -21.17 -14.72 0.14
CA MET A 133 -21.48 -16.09 0.53
C MET A 133 -21.15 -17.07 -0.59
N SER A 134 -20.54 -18.20 -0.23
CA SER A 134 -20.43 -19.36 -1.12
C SER A 134 -21.53 -20.37 -0.80
N LEU A 135 -22.05 -21.04 -1.83
CA LEU A 135 -23.00 -22.16 -1.68
C LEU A 135 -22.30 -23.50 -1.37
N ASP A 136 -21.00 -23.46 -1.07
CA ASP A 136 -20.19 -24.56 -0.58
C ASP A 136 -19.17 -24.06 0.46
N SER A 137 -18.24 -24.93 0.87
CA SER A 137 -17.17 -24.59 1.80
C SER A 137 -15.97 -23.88 1.16
N LYS A 138 -16.01 -23.58 -0.15
CA LYS A 138 -14.91 -22.94 -0.88
C LYS A 138 -15.19 -21.46 -1.01
N SER A 139 -14.32 -20.64 -0.45
CA SER A 139 -14.45 -19.18 -0.48
C SER A 139 -14.28 -18.55 -1.86
N GLU A 140 -13.53 -19.21 -2.74
CA GLU A 140 -13.34 -18.79 -4.14
C GLU A 140 -14.66 -18.70 -4.90
N ASN A 141 -15.67 -19.47 -4.47
CA ASN A 141 -17.00 -19.53 -5.09
C ASN A 141 -17.96 -18.47 -4.52
N SER A 142 -17.49 -17.59 -3.63
CA SER A 142 -18.38 -16.61 -2.99
C SER A 142 -18.91 -15.58 -3.99
N LYS A 143 -20.18 -15.25 -3.81
CA LYS A 143 -20.88 -14.20 -4.57
C LYS A 143 -21.36 -13.12 -3.62
N LEU A 144 -21.41 -11.89 -4.12
CA LEU A 144 -22.00 -10.76 -3.39
C LEU A 144 -23.51 -10.99 -3.29
N ILE A 145 -24.05 -10.97 -2.08
CA ILE A 145 -25.48 -11.18 -1.82
C ILE A 145 -26.17 -9.96 -1.20
N ALA A 146 -25.42 -9.04 -0.57
CA ALA A 146 -25.91 -7.74 -0.10
C ALA A 146 -24.77 -6.73 0.04
N ASN A 147 -25.07 -5.43 -0.06
CA ASN A 147 -24.12 -4.39 0.30
C ASN A 147 -24.81 -3.14 0.88
N VAL A 148 -24.02 -2.32 1.55
CA VAL A 148 -24.42 -1.00 2.06
C VAL A 148 -23.36 -0.03 1.59
N THR A 149 -23.73 1.03 0.90
CA THR A 149 -22.81 2.07 0.44
C THR A 149 -23.23 3.40 1.05
N LEU A 150 -22.38 3.97 1.92
CA LEU A 150 -22.65 5.26 2.58
C LEU A 150 -24.04 5.35 3.24
N GLY A 151 -24.50 4.26 3.87
CA GLY A 151 -25.81 4.19 4.55
C GLY A 151 -27.00 3.92 3.63
N SER A 152 -26.82 3.88 2.31
CA SER A 152 -27.82 3.33 1.39
C SER A 152 -27.63 1.81 1.30
N SER A 153 -28.61 1.06 1.79
CA SER A 153 -28.62 -0.40 1.68
C SER A 153 -29.11 -0.83 0.31
N TRP A 154 -28.36 -1.70 -0.36
CA TRP A 154 -28.86 -2.49 -1.47
C TRP A 154 -28.85 -3.96 -1.04
N ASN A 155 -30.02 -4.56 -1.07
CA ASN A 155 -30.20 -6.00 -0.92
C ASN A 155 -30.78 -6.49 -2.25
N ASP A 156 -30.28 -7.60 -2.76
CA ASP A 156 -31.06 -8.37 -3.71
C ASP A 156 -32.18 -9.08 -2.94
N GLU A 157 -33.23 -8.33 -2.58
CA GLU A 157 -34.37 -8.82 -1.78
C GLU A 157 -35.12 -10.01 -2.43
N ARG A 158 -34.73 -10.40 -3.65
CA ARG A 158 -35.32 -11.46 -4.47
C ARG A 158 -34.50 -12.75 -4.51
N THR A 159 -33.30 -12.83 -3.96
CA THR A 159 -32.52 -14.07 -3.92
C THR A 159 -32.77 -14.84 -2.62
N ASP A 160 -33.80 -15.68 -2.66
CA ASP A 160 -33.94 -16.80 -1.74
C ASP A 160 -32.74 -17.74 -1.91
N ILE A 161 -31.88 -17.83 -0.90
CA ILE A 161 -30.69 -18.68 -0.93
C ILE A 161 -31.05 -20.06 -0.36
N PRO A 162 -31.04 -21.13 -1.16
CA PRO A 162 -31.36 -22.46 -0.68
C PRO A 162 -30.20 -23.01 0.16
N LEU A 163 -30.42 -23.14 1.46
CA LEU A 163 -29.46 -23.73 2.39
C LEU A 163 -29.99 -25.06 2.93
N PHE A 164 -29.12 -26.05 3.02
CA PHE A 164 -29.46 -27.40 3.48
C PHE A 164 -28.88 -27.65 4.86
N ARG A 165 -29.69 -28.28 5.73
CA ARG A 165 -29.33 -28.62 7.09
C ARG A 165 -27.96 -29.31 7.16
N GLY A 166 -27.10 -28.78 8.03
CA GLY A 166 -25.76 -29.36 8.30
C GLY A 166 -24.74 -29.20 7.18
N LYS A 167 -25.09 -28.62 6.02
CA LYS A 167 -24.09 -28.23 5.02
C LYS A 167 -23.37 -26.97 5.47
N ARG A 168 -22.07 -26.90 5.18
CA ARG A 168 -21.18 -25.79 5.54
C ARG A 168 -21.05 -24.83 4.35
N TYR A 169 -21.36 -23.56 4.59
CA TYR A 169 -21.35 -22.49 3.60
C TYR A 169 -20.38 -21.39 4.02
N PHE A 170 -19.45 -21.00 3.16
CA PHE A 170 -18.54 -19.90 3.50
C PHE A 170 -19.31 -18.56 3.53
N LEU A 171 -19.09 -17.77 4.58
CA LEU A 171 -19.71 -16.48 4.80
C LEU A 171 -18.62 -15.44 5.09
N GLU A 172 -18.70 -14.28 4.46
CA GLU A 172 -17.76 -13.19 4.64
C GLU A 172 -18.46 -11.83 4.62
N ILE A 173 -18.04 -10.96 5.54
CA ILE A 173 -18.52 -9.59 5.66
C ILE A 173 -17.30 -8.67 5.61
N LEU A 174 -17.30 -7.76 4.66
CA LEU A 174 -16.34 -6.65 4.60
C LEU A 174 -17.04 -5.38 5.09
N HIS A 175 -16.34 -4.59 5.89
CA HIS A 175 -16.85 -3.34 6.41
C HIS A 175 -15.75 -2.28 6.45
N LYS A 176 -16.02 -1.11 5.87
CA LYS A 176 -15.16 0.06 5.91
C LYS A 176 -15.86 1.19 6.66
N HIS A 177 -15.15 1.74 7.62
CA HIS A 177 -15.53 2.98 8.29
C HIS A 177 -14.42 4.02 8.22
N GLY A 178 -14.78 5.26 7.92
CA GLY A 178 -13.86 6.40 7.87
C GLY A 178 -13.83 7.18 9.18
N ARG A 179 -13.62 8.50 9.08
CA ARG A 179 -13.68 9.45 10.19
C ARG A 179 -15.12 9.72 10.61
N HIS A 180 -15.35 9.99 11.89
CA HIS A 180 -16.69 10.29 12.36
C HIS A 180 -17.11 11.74 12.01
N ASP A 181 -18.33 11.93 11.52
CA ASP A 181 -18.91 13.24 11.15
C ASP A 181 -20.13 13.65 12.01
N GLY A 182 -20.43 12.93 13.10
CA GLY A 182 -21.64 13.18 13.89
C GLY A 182 -21.74 12.48 15.25
N LEU A 183 -22.96 12.05 15.63
CA LEU A 183 -23.27 11.39 16.91
C LEU A 183 -23.62 9.89 16.78
N LYS A 184 -23.63 9.34 15.55
CA LYS A 184 -24.12 7.99 15.29
C LYS A 184 -23.03 6.94 15.53
N LEU A 185 -23.21 6.07 16.51
CA LEU A 185 -22.29 4.96 16.76
C LEU A 185 -22.13 4.08 15.51
N ASN A 186 -20.88 3.71 15.20
CA ASN A 186 -20.64 2.79 14.10
C ASN A 186 -21.17 1.39 14.47
N HIS A 187 -21.87 0.72 13.57
CA HIS A 187 -22.47 -0.59 13.81
C HIS A 187 -22.52 -1.43 12.54
N ILE A 188 -22.61 -2.74 12.76
CA ILE A 188 -22.92 -3.73 11.74
C ILE A 188 -23.86 -4.78 12.32
N HIS A 189 -24.89 -5.14 11.57
CA HIS A 189 -25.88 -6.13 11.98
C HIS A 189 -26.30 -6.96 10.78
N LEU A 190 -25.99 -8.26 10.82
CA LEU A 190 -26.54 -9.23 9.88
C LEU A 190 -27.67 -10.02 10.53
N ARG A 191 -28.81 -10.06 9.83
CA ARG A 191 -30.00 -10.83 10.20
C ARG A 191 -30.40 -11.75 9.05
N TRP A 192 -31.17 -12.76 9.36
CA TRP A 192 -31.73 -13.66 8.37
C TRP A 192 -33.20 -13.96 8.63
N ARG A 193 -33.90 -14.40 7.59
CA ARG A 193 -35.25 -14.99 7.67
C ARG A 193 -35.24 -16.31 6.92
N SER A 194 -36.00 -17.28 7.41
CA SER A 194 -36.23 -18.55 6.73
C SER A 194 -37.64 -18.59 6.14
N SER A 195 -37.80 -19.18 4.95
CA SER A 195 -39.10 -19.46 4.36
C SER A 195 -39.92 -20.49 5.17
N SER A 196 -39.28 -21.28 6.03
CA SER A 196 -39.95 -22.27 6.90
C SER A 196 -40.62 -21.64 8.14
N TRP A 197 -40.29 -20.39 8.49
CA TRP A 197 -40.82 -19.75 9.70
C TRP A 197 -42.19 -19.14 9.45
N LYS A 198 -43.19 -19.54 10.27
CA LYS A 198 -44.58 -19.08 10.15
C LYS A 198 -44.77 -17.57 10.28
N ASP A 199 -43.89 -16.91 11.02
CA ASP A 199 -43.96 -15.47 11.29
C ASP A 199 -43.16 -14.63 10.29
N HIS A 200 -42.36 -15.27 9.42
CA HIS A 200 -41.46 -14.64 8.43
C HIS A 200 -40.58 -13.50 9.01
N ASN A 201 -40.36 -13.50 10.32
CA ASN A 201 -39.67 -12.43 11.02
C ASN A 201 -38.15 -12.53 10.81
N LEU A 202 -37.49 -11.37 10.76
CA LEU A 202 -36.03 -11.31 10.79
C LEU A 202 -35.49 -11.64 12.17
N ARG A 203 -34.53 -12.55 12.23
CA ARG A 203 -33.87 -12.99 13.45
C ARG A 203 -32.37 -12.80 13.36
N ASP A 204 -31.74 -12.70 14.52
CA ASP A 204 -30.28 -12.73 14.60
C ASP A 204 -29.79 -14.15 14.28
N ILE A 205 -28.62 -14.26 13.64
CA ILE A 205 -28.03 -15.55 13.32
C ILE A 205 -27.46 -16.16 14.60
N PRO A 206 -27.93 -17.35 15.04
CA PRO A 206 -27.48 -17.97 16.28
C PRO A 206 -26.03 -18.43 16.17
N SER A 207 -25.30 -18.41 17.29
CA SER A 207 -23.88 -18.81 17.30
C SER A 207 -23.69 -20.28 16.93
N GLU A 208 -24.67 -21.13 17.24
CA GLU A 208 -24.68 -22.58 17.06
C GLU A 208 -24.59 -23.01 15.60
N VAL A 209 -24.97 -22.12 14.67
CA VAL A 209 -24.86 -22.34 13.22
C VAL A 209 -23.56 -21.75 12.64
N LEU A 210 -22.68 -21.18 13.45
CA LEU A 210 -21.43 -20.57 13.01
C LEU A 210 -20.24 -21.47 13.33
N SER A 211 -19.22 -21.43 12.48
CA SER A 211 -17.93 -22.06 12.76
C SER A 211 -16.78 -21.25 12.16
N ALA A 212 -15.69 -21.14 12.90
CA ALA A 212 -14.52 -20.38 12.48
C ALA A 212 -13.87 -21.03 11.25
N PHE A 213 -13.14 -20.22 10.48
CA PHE A 213 -12.23 -20.73 9.47
C PHE A 213 -10.99 -21.35 10.13
N GLU A 214 -10.69 -22.59 9.73
CA GLU A 214 -9.53 -23.33 10.22
C GLU A 214 -8.27 -22.81 9.53
N GLY A 215 -7.21 -22.51 10.28
CA GLY A 215 -5.93 -22.02 9.72
C GLY A 215 -5.70 -20.51 9.82
N ASP A 216 -6.67 -19.74 10.31
CA ASP A 216 -6.48 -18.33 10.69
C ASP A 216 -5.79 -18.19 12.07
N ASN A 217 -4.67 -18.91 12.24
CA ASN A 217 -3.89 -18.88 13.47
C ASN A 217 -2.91 -17.69 13.45
N ASP A 218 -2.72 -17.10 14.62
CA ASP A 218 -1.92 -15.90 14.84
C ASP A 218 -0.48 -16.12 14.32
N LEU A 219 0.01 -15.23 13.44
CA LEU A 219 1.39 -15.25 12.93
C LEU A 219 2.43 -15.02 14.04
N THR A 220 1.98 -14.75 15.27
CA THR A 220 2.78 -14.64 16.50
C THR A 220 3.23 -15.99 17.03
N GLY A 221 2.68 -17.11 16.54
CA GLY A 221 2.99 -18.47 16.97
C GLY A 221 4.04 -19.20 16.12
N PHE A 222 5.19 -18.58 15.82
CA PHE A 222 6.29 -19.24 15.09
C PHE A 222 7.19 -20.13 15.97
N ASP A 223 6.78 -20.42 17.22
CA ASP A 223 7.64 -21.09 18.19
C ASP A 223 7.66 -22.62 18.10
N ASN A 224 6.68 -23.31 17.48
CA ASN A 224 6.64 -24.79 17.53
C ASN A 224 6.01 -25.48 16.32
N LEU A 225 6.50 -25.20 15.12
CA LEU A 225 6.36 -26.15 14.00
C LEU A 225 7.69 -26.88 13.81
N SER A 226 7.69 -28.14 14.27
CA SER A 226 8.71 -29.14 13.98
C SER A 226 8.96 -29.18 12.48
N ILE A 227 10.10 -28.63 12.06
CA ILE A 227 10.56 -28.64 10.68
C ILE A 227 10.90 -30.10 10.33
N PRO A 228 10.23 -30.76 9.35
CA PRO A 228 10.76 -31.99 8.79
C PRO A 228 12.11 -31.67 8.13
N SER A 229 13.11 -32.49 8.45
CA SER A 229 14.50 -32.41 7.98
C SER A 229 14.69 -32.22 6.47
N PRO A 230 15.90 -31.81 6.03
CA PRO A 230 16.16 -31.13 4.77
C PRO A 230 16.29 -32.11 3.61
N ALA A 231 15.18 -32.42 2.96
CA ALA A 231 15.17 -32.99 1.63
C ALA A 231 13.85 -32.63 0.95
N GLY A 232 13.82 -31.46 0.34
CA GLY A 232 12.83 -31.08 -0.65
C GLY A 232 11.37 -31.06 -0.17
N GLN A 233 10.93 -30.01 0.52
CA GLN A 233 9.54 -29.59 0.43
C GLN A 233 9.34 -28.12 0.83
N GLN A 234 8.80 -27.38 -0.15
CA GLN A 234 8.10 -26.09 -0.12
C GLN A 234 8.45 -25.10 1.02
N VAL A 235 9.32 -24.16 0.67
CA VAL A 235 9.17 -22.75 1.09
C VAL A 235 7.69 -22.38 0.97
N VAL A 236 7.11 -21.85 2.04
CA VAL A 236 5.73 -21.35 2.11
C VAL A 236 5.59 -20.26 1.05
N ARG A 237 5.19 -20.67 -0.15
CA ARG A 237 4.91 -19.82 -1.30
C ARG A 237 3.52 -19.24 -1.13
N ASP A 238 3.24 -18.17 -1.87
CA ASP A 238 1.97 -17.45 -2.16
C ASP A 238 0.68 -18.32 -2.30
N ASN A 239 0.74 -19.66 -2.17
CA ASN A 239 -0.36 -20.60 -2.38
C ASN A 239 -0.80 -21.43 -1.16
N ASP A 240 -0.11 -21.41 0.00
CA ASP A 240 -0.40 -22.39 1.08
C ASP A 240 -0.99 -21.81 2.38
N ILE A 241 -1.23 -20.50 2.46
CA ILE A 241 -2.27 -19.94 3.35
C ILE A 241 -3.13 -19.02 2.50
N ASP A 242 -3.88 -19.63 1.59
CA ASP A 242 -4.94 -18.99 0.84
C ASP A 242 -6.04 -18.63 1.87
N LEU A 243 -5.87 -17.50 2.57
CA LEU A 243 -6.93 -16.98 3.41
C LEU A 243 -8.14 -16.82 2.47
N PRO A 244 -9.26 -17.45 2.81
CA PRO A 244 -10.35 -17.74 1.91
C PRO A 244 -10.92 -16.45 1.32
N MET A 245 -10.48 -16.00 0.13
CA MET A 245 -10.91 -14.70 -0.39
C MET A 245 -11.46 -14.82 -1.81
N HIS A 246 -12.60 -14.16 -2.03
CA HIS A 246 -13.25 -14.06 -3.35
C HIS A 246 -12.60 -12.99 -4.25
N ILE A 247 -11.87 -12.05 -3.66
CA ILE A 247 -11.12 -11.00 -4.35
C ILE A 247 -9.78 -11.59 -4.79
N LYS A 248 -9.56 -11.70 -6.10
CA LYS A 248 -8.21 -11.90 -6.61
C LYS A 248 -7.51 -10.55 -6.56
N HIS A 249 -6.34 -10.45 -5.92
CA HIS A 249 -5.48 -9.27 -6.07
C HIS A 249 -5.30 -9.06 -7.58
N ARG A 250 -5.88 -7.98 -8.11
CA ARG A 250 -5.66 -7.59 -9.49
C ARG A 250 -4.39 -6.77 -9.51
N ASP A 251 -3.55 -6.99 -10.52
CA ASP A 251 -2.52 -6.01 -10.88
C ASP A 251 -3.17 -4.62 -10.91
N PRO A 252 -2.45 -3.56 -10.51
CA PRO A 252 -2.97 -2.20 -10.54
C PRO A 252 -3.71 -1.96 -11.86
N SER A 253 -4.99 -1.63 -11.78
CA SER A 253 -5.79 -1.39 -12.98
C SER A 253 -5.37 -0.05 -13.56
N PHE A 254 -4.34 -0.08 -14.41
CA PHE A 254 -3.99 1.09 -15.21
C PHE A 254 -5.16 1.40 -16.15
N VAL A 255 -5.76 2.58 -15.95
CA VAL A 255 -6.85 3.06 -16.81
C VAL A 255 -6.33 3.31 -18.24
N TYR A 256 -5.05 3.67 -18.38
CA TYR A 256 -4.41 4.05 -19.63
C TYR A 256 -3.24 3.12 -19.99
N LYS A 257 -3.15 2.71 -21.26
CA LYS A 257 -2.09 1.80 -21.74
C LYS A 257 -0.71 2.45 -21.64
N GLU A 258 -0.63 3.75 -21.83
CA GLU A 258 0.58 4.58 -21.78
C GLU A 258 1.15 4.59 -20.36
N ALA A 259 0.30 4.84 -19.36
CA ALA A 259 0.66 4.77 -17.95
C ALA A 259 1.17 3.36 -17.58
N LYS A 260 0.51 2.31 -18.07
CA LYS A 260 0.99 0.93 -17.88
C LYS A 260 2.37 0.71 -18.49
N ARG A 261 2.61 1.13 -19.74
CA ARG A 261 3.91 0.97 -20.42
C ARG A 261 5.03 1.68 -19.65
N ARG A 262 4.79 2.91 -19.20
CA ARG A 262 5.74 3.66 -18.37
C ARG A 262 6.04 2.95 -17.06
N ALA A 263 5.00 2.53 -16.33
CA ALA A 263 5.16 1.82 -15.07
C ALA A 263 5.89 0.48 -15.22
N GLU A 264 5.85 -0.14 -16.41
CA GLU A 264 6.48 -1.42 -16.72
C GLU A 264 7.83 -1.28 -17.46
N ILE A 265 8.39 -0.07 -17.59
CA ILE A 265 9.65 0.18 -18.29
C ILE A 265 10.83 -0.67 -17.77
N TYR A 266 10.79 -1.05 -16.50
CA TYR A 266 11.80 -1.93 -15.87
C TYR A 266 11.86 -3.33 -16.47
N ARG A 267 10.84 -3.76 -17.24
CA ARG A 267 10.83 -5.07 -17.92
C ARG A 267 11.63 -5.07 -19.21
N LEU A 268 11.93 -3.90 -19.75
CA LEU A 268 12.70 -3.76 -20.98
C LEU A 268 14.20 -3.76 -20.65
N PRO A 269 15.01 -4.67 -21.21
CA PRO A 269 16.46 -4.56 -21.08
C PRO A 269 16.95 -3.29 -21.78
N PHE A 270 18.03 -2.69 -21.28
CA PHE A 270 18.63 -1.55 -21.95
C PHE A 270 19.15 -1.94 -23.35
N VAL A 271 19.18 -0.96 -24.25
CA VAL A 271 19.99 -1.03 -25.47
C VAL A 271 21.45 -1.36 -25.12
N ASN A 272 22.17 -2.00 -26.03
CA ASN A 272 23.60 -2.25 -25.85
C ASN A 272 24.35 -0.92 -25.69
N GLU A 273 25.25 -0.85 -24.71
CA GLU A 273 26.03 0.35 -24.39
C GLU A 273 26.78 0.90 -25.60
N GLU A 274 27.30 0.03 -26.46
CA GLU A 274 27.99 0.41 -27.71
C GLU A 274 27.09 1.20 -28.66
N ASP A 275 25.78 0.91 -28.65
CA ASP A 275 24.81 1.56 -29.53
C ASP A 275 24.38 2.93 -29.00
N SER A 276 24.43 3.15 -27.68
CA SER A 276 23.98 4.40 -27.04
C SER A 276 25.10 5.35 -26.62
N LYS A 277 26.33 4.85 -26.43
CA LYS A 277 27.47 5.72 -26.09
C LYS A 277 27.74 6.74 -27.19
N ASP A 278 28.21 7.92 -26.82
CA ASP A 278 28.68 8.95 -27.77
C ASP A 278 27.68 9.32 -28.89
N LEU A 279 26.37 9.15 -28.68
CA LEU A 279 25.34 9.55 -29.65
C LEU A 279 25.29 11.07 -29.87
N PHE A 280 25.70 11.82 -28.85
CA PHE A 280 25.74 13.28 -28.83
C PHE A 280 27.10 13.76 -28.30
N PRO A 281 27.58 14.93 -28.76
CA PRO A 281 28.82 15.49 -28.24
C PRO A 281 28.66 15.88 -26.75
N PRO A 282 29.71 15.76 -25.93
CA PRO A 282 29.66 16.21 -24.54
C PRO A 282 29.57 17.74 -24.45
N CYS A 283 28.88 18.24 -23.43
CA CYS A 283 28.77 19.67 -23.15
C CYS A 283 28.81 19.97 -21.67
N GLN A 284 29.22 21.20 -21.34
CA GLN A 284 29.19 21.68 -19.97
C GLN A 284 27.73 21.88 -19.52
N TYR A 285 27.42 21.34 -18.35
CA TYR A 285 26.11 21.46 -17.72
C TYR A 285 26.28 22.13 -16.36
N ASN A 286 25.73 23.34 -16.22
CA ASN A 286 25.81 24.15 -15.00
C ASN A 286 24.46 24.85 -14.79
N PRO A 287 23.43 24.11 -14.33
CA PRO A 287 22.09 24.65 -14.16
C PRO A 287 22.03 25.69 -13.03
N SER A 288 21.10 26.62 -13.15
CA SER A 288 20.87 27.74 -12.23
C SER A 288 20.19 27.30 -10.93
N TYR A 289 19.38 26.23 -10.96
CA TYR A 289 18.62 25.71 -9.82
C TYR A 289 19.43 24.91 -8.80
N ILE A 290 20.74 24.70 -9.01
CA ILE A 290 21.57 24.05 -8.00
C ILE A 290 21.76 25.02 -6.82
N VAL A 291 21.20 24.65 -5.67
CA VAL A 291 21.41 25.38 -4.42
C VAL A 291 22.85 25.17 -3.94
N LYS A 292 23.68 26.21 -4.04
CA LYS A 292 25.10 26.21 -3.62
C LYS A 292 25.33 26.65 -2.17
N LYS A 293 24.26 26.94 -1.43
CA LYS A 293 24.29 27.41 -0.03
C LYS A 293 23.67 26.37 0.91
N PRO A 294 24.08 26.32 2.19
CA PRO A 294 23.37 25.54 3.20
C PRO A 294 21.92 26.00 3.30
N LEU A 295 21.00 25.03 3.39
CA LEU A 295 19.57 25.28 3.55
C LEU A 295 19.21 25.44 5.04
N GLU A 296 18.32 26.37 5.35
CA GLU A 296 17.72 26.49 6.68
C GLU A 296 16.68 25.39 6.93
N ARG A 297 16.25 25.26 8.19
CA ARG A 297 15.24 24.27 8.59
C ARG A 297 13.97 24.48 7.76
N TYR A 298 13.56 23.44 7.04
CA TYR A 298 12.40 23.41 6.13
C TYR A 298 12.53 24.19 4.82
N GLN A 299 13.64 24.88 4.57
CA GLN A 299 13.81 25.67 3.35
C GLN A 299 13.79 24.80 2.08
N ALA A 300 14.25 23.55 2.17
CA ALA A 300 14.23 22.60 1.05
C ALA A 300 12.86 22.45 0.38
N MET A 301 11.76 22.61 1.13
CA MET A 301 10.41 22.51 0.57
C MET A 301 10.11 23.62 -0.45
N TRP A 302 10.81 24.74 -0.36
CA TRP A 302 10.63 25.92 -1.23
C TRP A 302 11.67 25.99 -2.35
N GLU A 303 12.66 25.10 -2.36
CA GLU A 303 13.75 25.05 -3.34
C GLU A 303 13.56 23.88 -4.33
N ASN A 304 12.36 23.29 -4.34
CA ASN A 304 11.99 22.22 -5.26
C ASN A 304 11.90 22.77 -6.69
N HIS A 305 12.52 22.04 -7.61
CA HIS A 305 12.46 22.33 -9.04
C HIS A 305 11.65 21.24 -9.72
N TYR A 306 10.44 21.59 -10.18
CA TYR A 306 9.55 20.65 -10.84
C TYR A 306 9.98 20.37 -12.28
N THR A 307 9.57 19.23 -12.80
CA THR A 307 9.84 18.78 -14.15
C THR A 307 8.54 18.68 -14.93
N SER A 308 8.61 18.95 -16.24
CA SER A 308 7.52 18.67 -17.18
C SER A 308 7.70 17.28 -17.79
N ILE A 309 6.61 16.54 -17.99
CA ILE A 309 6.66 15.14 -18.43
C ILE A 309 5.77 14.88 -19.66
N TYR A 310 6.29 14.09 -20.61
CA TYR A 310 5.55 13.51 -21.73
C TYR A 310 5.76 11.98 -21.85
N PRO A 311 4.75 11.19 -22.26
CA PRO A 311 3.31 11.51 -22.25
C PRO A 311 2.79 11.95 -20.88
N PHE A 312 1.60 12.54 -20.81
CA PHE A 312 1.00 12.95 -19.55
C PHE A 312 0.93 11.79 -18.53
N ASP A 313 1.38 12.04 -17.30
CA ASP A 313 1.47 11.03 -16.22
C ASP A 313 0.32 11.09 -15.22
N TYR A 314 -0.63 12.02 -15.41
CA TYR A 314 -1.80 12.26 -14.55
C TYR A 314 -1.43 12.68 -13.12
N THR A 315 -0.25 13.29 -12.93
CA THR A 315 0.20 13.78 -11.61
C THR A 315 0.14 15.31 -11.45
N ASP A 316 -0.18 16.07 -12.50
CA ASP A 316 -0.15 17.54 -12.53
C ASP A 316 -0.82 18.22 -11.33
N ILE A 317 -2.04 17.81 -10.99
CA ILE A 317 -2.78 18.36 -9.85
C ILE A 317 -3.58 17.25 -9.17
N THR A 318 -3.28 17.01 -7.89
CA THR A 318 -4.17 16.26 -7.00
C THR A 318 -4.84 17.21 -6.02
N ASP A 319 -6.14 17.44 -6.21
CA ASP A 319 -7.03 17.94 -5.15
C ASP A 319 -7.54 16.75 -4.32
N LYS A 320 -7.68 16.93 -3.01
CA LYS A 320 -8.72 16.30 -2.16
C LYS A 320 -8.54 16.67 -0.68
N GLY A 321 -9.27 17.69 -0.20
CA GLY A 321 -9.65 17.76 1.22
C GLY A 321 -9.88 19.16 1.81
N VAL A 322 -10.58 19.18 2.95
CA VAL A 322 -10.91 20.39 3.75
C VAL A 322 -9.64 21.17 4.09
N GLY A 323 -9.41 22.29 3.41
CA GLY A 323 -8.25 23.15 3.66
C GLY A 323 -7.68 23.90 2.44
N ASN A 324 -8.15 23.64 1.20
CA ASN A 324 -7.65 24.30 -0.03
C ASN A 324 -6.12 24.18 -0.25
N TYR A 325 -5.50 23.08 0.15
CA TYR A 325 -4.10 22.82 -0.17
C TYR A 325 -4.01 22.09 -1.52
N LEU A 326 -3.64 22.83 -2.57
CA LEU A 326 -3.28 22.26 -3.87
C LEU A 326 -1.91 21.57 -3.75
N SER A 327 -1.85 20.28 -4.05
CA SER A 327 -0.58 19.59 -4.26
C SER A 327 -0.31 19.54 -5.76
N PHE A 328 0.83 20.10 -6.15
CA PHE A 328 1.31 20.11 -7.54
C PHE A 328 2.20 18.89 -7.76
N GLY A 329 2.04 18.21 -8.89
CA GLY A 329 2.97 17.18 -9.34
C GLY A 329 3.76 17.63 -10.55
N ASN A 330 3.96 16.73 -11.52
CA ASN A 330 4.74 17.05 -12.71
C ASN A 330 3.90 17.87 -13.70
N ASP A 331 4.50 18.92 -14.26
CA ASP A 331 3.84 19.71 -15.31
C ASP A 331 3.66 18.85 -16.58
N GLN A 332 2.63 19.13 -17.36
CA GLN A 332 2.48 18.48 -18.67
C GLN A 332 3.44 19.14 -19.68
N MET A 333 4.36 18.36 -20.24
CA MET A 333 5.24 18.83 -21.31
C MET A 333 4.46 18.98 -22.63
N ASP A 334 4.79 20.02 -23.41
CA ASP A 334 4.24 20.21 -24.76
C ASP A 334 4.65 19.07 -25.69
N GLU A 335 3.67 18.49 -26.37
CA GLU A 335 3.88 17.31 -27.22
C GLU A 335 4.79 17.62 -28.42
N ASN A 336 4.71 18.81 -29.02
CA ASN A 336 5.57 19.16 -30.14
C ASN A 336 7.03 19.25 -29.71
N THR A 337 7.28 19.85 -28.55
CA THR A 337 8.60 19.93 -27.93
C THR A 337 9.13 18.53 -27.64
N ALA A 338 8.33 17.65 -27.03
CA ALA A 338 8.73 16.27 -26.78
C ALA A 338 9.07 15.52 -28.07
N MET A 339 8.25 15.65 -29.12
CA MET A 339 8.47 15.02 -30.41
C MET A 339 9.70 15.55 -31.14
N GLU A 340 10.03 16.83 -31.01
CA GLU A 340 11.28 17.40 -31.53
C GLU A 340 12.49 16.71 -30.91
N ILE A 341 12.51 16.59 -29.57
CA ILE A 341 13.60 15.94 -28.82
C ILE A 341 13.71 14.47 -29.22
N VAL A 342 12.59 13.73 -29.25
CA VAL A 342 12.55 12.32 -29.67
C VAL A 342 13.05 12.16 -31.10
N SER A 343 12.67 13.05 -32.02
CA SER A 343 13.10 13.01 -33.42
C SER A 343 14.62 13.20 -33.55
N GLN A 344 15.21 14.13 -32.80
CA GLN A 344 16.67 14.32 -32.78
C GLN A 344 17.40 13.07 -32.25
N VAL A 345 16.92 12.50 -31.14
CA VAL A 345 17.46 11.25 -30.57
C VAL A 345 17.34 10.10 -31.54
N TRP A 346 16.16 9.91 -32.12
CA TRP A 346 15.90 8.84 -33.07
C TRP A 346 16.79 8.93 -34.31
N THR A 347 16.98 10.14 -34.84
CA THR A 347 17.88 10.39 -35.98
C THR A 347 19.32 10.00 -35.66
N ARG A 348 19.81 10.30 -34.45
CA ARG A 348 21.17 9.88 -34.01
C ARG A 348 21.28 8.37 -33.85
N ILE A 349 20.29 7.72 -33.23
CA ILE A 349 20.26 6.26 -33.07
C ILE A 349 20.28 5.57 -34.45
N GLN A 350 19.46 6.05 -35.40
CA GLN A 350 19.41 5.51 -36.77
C GLN A 350 20.70 5.76 -37.54
N SER A 351 21.29 6.95 -37.42
CA SER A 351 22.55 7.27 -38.11
C SER A 351 23.71 6.41 -37.60
N LYS A 352 23.76 6.16 -36.29
CA LYS A 352 24.79 5.32 -35.67
C LYS A 352 24.56 3.82 -35.90
N ASN A 353 23.31 3.39 -35.89
CA ASN A 353 22.93 1.98 -36.01
C ASN A 353 21.88 1.76 -37.13
N PRO A 354 22.23 1.99 -38.42
CA PRO A 354 21.27 1.95 -39.51
C PRO A 354 20.56 0.60 -39.60
N GLY A 355 19.23 0.61 -39.57
CA GLY A 355 18.41 -0.59 -39.74
C GLY A 355 18.49 -1.62 -38.60
N LYS A 356 19.15 -1.31 -37.48
CA LYS A 356 19.22 -2.21 -36.30
C LYS A 356 17.95 -2.15 -35.46
N TYR A 357 17.38 -0.96 -35.31
CA TYR A 357 16.24 -0.68 -34.44
C TYR A 357 15.08 -0.05 -35.19
N SER A 358 13.87 -0.21 -34.65
CA SER A 358 12.67 0.57 -34.98
C SER A 358 12.09 1.18 -33.72
N LEU A 359 11.71 2.47 -33.75
CA LEU A 359 11.06 3.15 -32.64
C LEU A 359 9.62 2.64 -32.50
N GLN A 360 9.27 2.11 -31.34
CA GLN A 360 7.91 1.62 -31.06
C GLN A 360 7.10 2.67 -30.31
N HIS A 361 7.64 3.16 -29.18
CA HIS A 361 6.93 4.06 -28.29
C HIS A 361 7.87 5.05 -27.60
N THR A 362 7.39 6.27 -27.37
CA THR A 362 7.97 7.22 -26.42
C THR A 362 7.45 6.88 -25.03
N LEU A 363 8.32 6.39 -24.13
CA LEU A 363 7.93 5.95 -22.80
C LEU A 363 7.93 7.11 -21.79
N ASN A 364 8.94 7.96 -21.88
CA ASN A 364 9.11 9.11 -21.02
C ASN A 364 10.01 10.16 -21.69
N VAL A 365 9.62 11.42 -21.60
CA VAL A 365 10.49 12.57 -21.81
C VAL A 365 10.24 13.47 -20.61
N GLU A 366 11.18 13.49 -19.68
CA GLU A 366 11.18 14.40 -18.54
C GLU A 366 12.05 15.60 -18.91
N GLU A 367 11.46 16.78 -18.92
CA GLU A 367 12.15 18.05 -19.11
C GLU A 367 12.32 18.77 -17.77
N ASN A 368 13.55 19.16 -17.53
CA ASN A 368 13.94 20.01 -16.44
C ASN A 368 14.39 21.35 -17.05
N HIS A 369 13.40 22.25 -17.19
CA HIS A 369 13.55 23.55 -17.82
C HIS A 369 14.36 24.51 -16.95
N ASP A 370 15.38 25.16 -17.52
CA ASP A 370 16.17 26.15 -16.79
C ASP A 370 16.33 27.45 -17.59
N GLN A 371 15.58 28.46 -17.16
CA GLN A 371 15.54 29.75 -17.83
C GLN A 371 16.94 30.40 -17.84
N GLY A 372 17.44 30.64 -19.04
CA GLY A 372 18.73 31.32 -19.26
C GLY A 372 19.95 30.40 -19.29
N THR A 373 19.84 29.11 -18.94
CA THR A 373 20.94 28.15 -19.16
C THR A 373 20.59 27.07 -20.19
N GLY A 374 19.34 26.60 -20.23
CA GLY A 374 18.86 25.59 -21.17
C GLY A 374 18.22 24.38 -20.50
N ASP A 375 17.68 23.47 -21.28
CA ASP A 375 16.79 22.42 -20.77
C ASP A 375 17.52 21.08 -20.67
N ARG A 376 17.39 20.38 -19.55
CA ARG A 376 17.86 18.99 -19.42
C ARG A 376 16.70 18.02 -19.65
N TYR A 377 16.93 16.99 -20.44
CA TYR A 377 15.97 15.93 -20.71
C TYR A 377 16.43 14.59 -20.16
N LEU A 378 15.53 13.78 -19.62
CA LEU A 378 15.67 12.31 -19.55
C LEU A 378 14.77 11.71 -20.62
N VAL A 379 15.36 11.11 -21.65
CA VAL A 379 14.62 10.55 -22.79
C VAL A 379 14.63 9.04 -22.72
N GLU A 380 13.44 8.46 -22.63
CA GLU A 380 13.23 7.02 -22.55
C GLU A 380 12.31 6.52 -23.65
N LEU A 381 12.83 5.60 -24.47
CA LEU A 381 12.16 5.10 -25.67
C LEU A 381 12.11 3.57 -25.64
N GLU A 382 10.99 3.00 -26.10
CA GLU A 382 10.92 1.60 -26.46
C GLU A 382 11.35 1.43 -27.91
N LEU A 383 12.42 0.66 -28.13
CA LEU A 383 12.92 0.29 -29.44
C LEU A 383 12.71 -1.20 -29.65
N LYS A 384 12.45 -1.61 -30.88
CA LYS A 384 12.45 -3.01 -31.29
C LYS A 384 13.69 -3.30 -32.11
N GLU A 385 14.53 -4.21 -31.61
CA GLU A 385 15.67 -4.74 -32.35
C GLU A 385 15.16 -5.61 -33.51
N ILE A 386 15.50 -5.25 -34.74
CA ILE A 386 14.91 -5.85 -35.95
C ILE A 386 15.38 -7.30 -36.13
N SER A 387 16.64 -7.61 -35.81
CA SER A 387 17.23 -8.94 -35.97
C SER A 387 16.60 -9.98 -35.04
N SER A 388 16.35 -9.62 -33.79
CA SER A 388 15.85 -10.53 -32.75
C SER A 388 14.35 -10.41 -32.51
N GLY A 389 13.73 -9.32 -32.96
CA GLY A 389 12.34 -8.97 -32.66
C GLY A 389 12.09 -8.54 -31.22
N LYS A 390 13.13 -8.45 -30.37
CA LYS A 390 13.02 -8.09 -28.95
C LYS A 390 12.81 -6.59 -28.75
N SER A 391 11.96 -6.22 -27.79
CA SER A 391 11.87 -4.84 -27.29
C SER A 391 13.00 -4.56 -26.30
N VAL A 392 13.62 -3.39 -26.42
CA VAL A 392 14.68 -2.86 -25.57
C VAL A 392 14.37 -1.40 -25.22
N ARG A 393 14.96 -0.87 -24.14
CA ARG A 393 14.81 0.54 -23.74
C ARG A 393 16.06 1.36 -24.01
N PHE A 394 15.89 2.50 -24.67
CA PHE A 394 16.84 3.61 -24.62
C PHE A 394 16.47 4.49 -23.43
N SER A 395 17.46 4.96 -22.65
CA SER A 395 17.23 5.83 -21.49
C SER A 395 18.53 6.58 -21.18
N GLU A 396 18.59 7.86 -21.55
CA GLU A 396 19.77 8.71 -21.41
C GLU A 396 19.39 10.15 -21.05
N TYR A 397 20.28 10.82 -20.31
CA TYR A 397 20.20 12.26 -20.07
C TYR A 397 20.78 13.04 -21.25
N LEU A 398 20.07 14.09 -21.66
CA LEU A 398 20.46 15.02 -22.72
C LEU A 398 20.30 16.45 -22.23
N TYR A 399 20.99 17.37 -22.87
CA TYR A 399 20.91 18.80 -22.56
C TYR A 399 20.83 19.62 -23.83
N ARG A 400 19.98 20.65 -23.81
CA ARG A 400 19.85 21.65 -24.86
C ARG A 400 20.24 23.01 -24.29
N PRO A 401 21.46 23.51 -24.54
CA PRO A 401 21.89 24.82 -24.07
C PRO A 401 20.96 25.94 -24.55
N TRP A 402 20.82 26.98 -23.73
CA TRP A 402 19.97 28.13 -24.02
C TRP A 402 20.32 28.76 -25.36
N GLY A 403 19.29 29.07 -26.15
CA GLY A 403 19.44 29.68 -27.47
C GLY A 403 19.97 28.75 -28.55
N THR A 404 20.05 27.44 -28.28
CA THR A 404 20.47 26.43 -29.26
C THR A 404 19.36 25.40 -29.51
N HIS A 405 19.38 24.77 -30.68
CA HIS A 405 18.51 23.63 -31.01
C HIS A 405 19.23 22.28 -30.87
N ALA A 406 20.54 22.28 -30.63
CA ALA A 406 21.37 21.08 -30.65
C ALA A 406 21.39 20.40 -29.27
N LEU A 407 21.13 19.10 -29.27
CA LEU A 407 21.30 18.27 -28.08
C LEU A 407 22.75 17.85 -27.87
N CYS A 408 23.14 17.75 -26.60
CA CYS A 408 24.45 17.32 -26.15
C CYS A 408 24.34 16.44 -24.90
N THR A 409 25.40 15.68 -24.60
CA THR A 409 25.49 14.87 -23.40
C THR A 409 26.00 15.72 -22.23
N PRO A 410 25.20 15.96 -21.17
CA PRO A 410 25.62 16.79 -20.04
C PRO A 410 26.72 16.10 -19.23
N VAL A 411 27.90 16.70 -19.19
CA VAL A 411 29.03 16.19 -18.39
C VAL A 411 28.67 16.26 -16.90
N GLY A 412 28.92 15.16 -16.17
CA GLY A 412 28.66 15.04 -14.73
C GLY A 412 27.26 14.55 -14.35
N VAL A 413 26.37 14.30 -15.34
CA VAL A 413 25.01 13.77 -15.11
C VAL A 413 24.86 12.33 -15.63
N ALA A 414 25.94 11.74 -16.15
CA ALA A 414 25.93 10.34 -16.55
C ALA A 414 25.64 9.45 -15.34
N TRP A 415 24.61 8.61 -15.43
CA TRP A 415 24.22 7.69 -14.37
C TRP A 415 24.79 6.28 -14.57
N ASN A 416 25.14 5.63 -13.46
CA ASN A 416 25.65 4.27 -13.45
C ASN A 416 24.47 3.27 -13.46
N LYS A 417 24.17 2.69 -14.63
CA LYS A 417 23.13 1.66 -14.84
C LYS A 417 23.41 0.34 -14.10
N SER A 418 24.57 0.22 -13.45
CA SER A 418 25.00 -0.91 -12.65
C SER A 418 25.27 -0.58 -11.18
N ALA A 419 24.79 0.57 -10.70
CA ALA A 419 24.92 0.94 -9.30
C ALA A 419 24.22 -0.06 -8.37
N VAL A 420 24.83 -0.35 -7.23
CA VAL A 420 24.20 -1.13 -6.15
C VAL A 420 23.43 -0.19 -5.24
N ILE A 421 22.14 -0.47 -5.05
CA ILE A 421 21.26 0.34 -4.19
C ILE A 421 21.22 -0.26 -2.79
N ASN A 422 21.58 0.52 -1.77
CA ASN A 422 21.37 0.12 -0.38
C ASN A 422 20.06 0.72 0.13
N ILE A 423 19.11 -0.13 0.49
CA ILE A 423 17.82 0.27 1.06
C ILE A 423 17.94 0.14 2.57
N LEU A 424 17.98 1.28 3.27
CA LEU A 424 18.01 1.31 4.73
C LEU A 424 16.60 1.46 5.27
N LEU A 425 16.15 0.45 6.02
CA LEU A 425 14.88 0.46 6.73
C LEU A 425 15.12 0.47 8.24
N THR A 426 14.45 1.38 8.92
CA THR A 426 14.41 1.43 10.38
C THR A 426 13.03 0.98 10.85
N THR A 427 12.96 0.00 11.73
CA THR A 427 11.71 -0.53 12.28
C THR A 427 11.72 -0.51 13.80
N GLY A 428 10.54 -0.44 14.41
CA GLY A 428 10.29 -0.45 15.84
C GLY A 428 8.78 -0.35 16.07
N ASN A 429 8.31 -0.45 17.31
CA ASN A 429 6.87 -0.35 17.66
C ASN A 429 5.96 -1.32 16.88
N ASN A 430 6.38 -2.59 16.77
CA ASN A 430 5.58 -3.68 16.17
C ASN A 430 5.11 -3.40 14.72
N GLN A 431 6.05 -3.04 13.85
CA GLN A 431 5.80 -2.81 12.41
C GLN A 431 6.21 -4.01 11.54
N GLY A 432 6.43 -5.19 12.13
CA GLY A 432 6.89 -6.39 11.46
C GLY A 432 6.02 -6.81 10.27
N ARG A 433 4.70 -6.62 10.34
CA ARG A 433 3.78 -6.88 9.22
C ARG A 433 4.10 -6.06 7.96
N TRP A 434 4.53 -4.81 8.12
CA TRP A 434 4.93 -3.95 7.00
C TRP A 434 6.30 -4.36 6.46
N ILE A 435 7.19 -4.81 7.35
CA ILE A 435 8.48 -5.36 6.93
C ILE A 435 8.28 -6.64 6.11
N LEU A 436 7.41 -7.57 6.53
CA LEU A 436 7.09 -8.75 5.72
C LEU A 436 6.54 -8.38 4.34
N HIS A 437 5.60 -7.44 4.29
CA HIS A 437 5.07 -6.94 3.03
C HIS A 437 6.18 -6.35 2.14
N PHE A 438 7.08 -5.55 2.72
CA PHE A 438 8.23 -5.02 1.99
C PHE A 438 9.14 -6.15 1.46
N LEU A 439 9.49 -7.13 2.29
CA LEU A 439 10.34 -8.25 1.91
C LEU A 439 9.73 -9.08 0.78
N ASP A 440 8.43 -9.38 0.86
CA ASP A 440 7.70 -10.10 -0.19
C ASP A 440 7.68 -9.31 -1.51
N ASN A 441 7.41 -8.01 -1.47
CA ASN A 441 7.44 -7.16 -2.67
C ASN A 441 8.84 -7.10 -3.30
N MET A 442 9.89 -6.94 -2.49
CA MET A 442 11.27 -6.91 -2.97
C MET A 442 11.69 -8.26 -3.56
N ALA A 443 11.27 -9.37 -2.95
CA ALA A 443 11.46 -10.71 -3.48
C ALA A 443 10.72 -10.90 -4.82
N LYS A 444 9.48 -10.45 -4.93
CA LYS A 444 8.68 -10.46 -6.17
C LYS A 444 9.36 -9.65 -7.28
N ILE A 445 9.87 -8.46 -6.95
CA ILE A 445 10.64 -7.63 -7.88
C ILE A 445 11.90 -8.38 -8.33
N HIS A 446 12.71 -8.87 -7.40
CA HIS A 446 13.93 -9.62 -7.72
C HIS A 446 13.64 -10.84 -8.62
N LYS A 447 12.63 -11.64 -8.28
CA LYS A 447 12.24 -12.82 -9.04
C LYS A 447 11.85 -12.47 -10.48
N LYS A 448 11.23 -11.31 -10.70
CA LYS A 448 10.75 -10.84 -12.00
C LYS A 448 11.85 -10.16 -12.84
N THR A 449 12.70 -9.35 -12.21
CA THR A 449 13.74 -8.57 -12.91
C THR A 449 15.08 -9.30 -13.00
N LYS A 450 15.32 -10.26 -12.10
CA LYS A 450 16.62 -10.90 -11.85
C LYS A 450 17.72 -9.91 -11.44
N ASP A 451 17.34 -8.71 -11.00
CA ASP A 451 18.28 -7.69 -10.56
C ASP A 451 18.78 -8.00 -9.15
N SER A 452 20.08 -8.22 -9.01
CA SER A 452 20.76 -8.47 -7.73
C SER A 452 21.48 -7.24 -7.19
N LYS A 453 21.40 -6.09 -7.87
CA LYS A 453 22.12 -4.86 -7.51
C LYS A 453 21.40 -4.05 -6.42
N PHE A 454 20.87 -4.73 -5.42
CA PHE A 454 20.35 -4.07 -4.23
C PHE A 454 20.65 -4.87 -2.97
N ASN A 455 20.74 -4.16 -1.85
CA ASN A 455 20.98 -4.72 -0.53
C ASN A 455 19.99 -4.09 0.45
N VAL A 456 19.27 -4.93 1.21
CA VAL A 456 18.31 -4.49 2.21
C VAL A 456 18.97 -4.49 3.58
N ILE A 457 19.04 -3.33 4.22
CA ILE A 457 19.62 -3.16 5.57
C ILE A 457 18.48 -2.81 6.52
N ILE A 458 18.16 -3.69 7.46
CA ILE A 458 17.12 -3.46 8.47
C ILE A 458 17.78 -3.16 9.81
N THR A 459 17.46 -2.01 10.39
CA THR A 459 17.80 -1.65 11.78
C THR A 459 16.55 -1.71 12.65
N ASP A 460 16.53 -2.55 13.67
CA ASP A 460 15.37 -2.84 14.51
C ASP A 460 15.55 -2.32 15.95
N PHE A 461 14.70 -1.36 16.33
CA PHE A 461 14.71 -0.68 17.63
C PHE A 461 13.69 -1.28 18.62
N ASP A 462 13.67 -2.60 18.78
CA ASP A 462 12.81 -3.36 19.73
C ASP A 462 11.43 -3.84 19.21
N SER A 463 11.33 -4.26 17.94
CA SER A 463 10.12 -4.96 17.44
C SER A 463 9.95 -6.32 18.15
N LYS A 464 8.71 -6.65 18.57
CA LYS A 464 8.39 -7.91 19.28
C LYS A 464 7.35 -8.77 18.56
N ASP A 465 6.77 -8.24 17.50
CA ASP A 465 5.67 -8.85 16.75
C ASP A 465 6.15 -9.87 15.70
N LEU A 466 7.45 -9.88 15.38
CA LEU A 466 8.01 -10.74 14.35
C LEU A 466 9.49 -11.04 14.60
N ASP A 467 9.88 -12.30 14.36
CA ASP A 467 11.28 -12.69 14.20
C ASP A 467 11.79 -12.23 12.83
N LEU A 468 12.33 -11.01 12.79
CA LEU A 468 12.81 -10.37 11.58
C LEU A 468 14.05 -11.05 10.98
N GLU A 469 14.91 -11.61 11.82
CA GLU A 469 16.10 -12.32 11.36
C GLU A 469 15.72 -13.60 10.62
N LYS A 470 14.79 -14.38 11.18
CA LYS A 470 14.21 -15.55 10.50
C LYS A 470 13.48 -15.15 9.22
N ALA A 471 12.67 -14.08 9.24
CA ALA A 471 11.97 -13.60 8.06
C ALA A 471 12.93 -13.22 6.93
N LEU A 472 14.00 -12.49 7.23
CA LEU A 472 15.05 -12.14 6.26
C LEU A 472 15.76 -13.38 5.71
N ASN A 473 16.15 -14.32 6.57
CA ASN A 473 16.79 -15.57 6.13
C ASN A 473 15.89 -16.44 5.25
N SER A 474 14.57 -16.37 5.45
CA SER A 474 13.59 -17.07 4.61
C SER A 474 13.22 -16.31 3.32
N SER A 475 13.64 -15.05 3.19
CA SER A 475 13.30 -14.21 2.04
C SER A 475 14.10 -14.62 0.79
N GLU A 476 13.51 -14.45 -0.39
CA GLU A 476 14.21 -14.66 -1.68
C GLU A 476 15.05 -13.42 -2.08
N LEU A 477 15.53 -12.63 -1.11
CA LEU A 477 16.36 -11.46 -1.38
C LEU A 477 17.80 -11.86 -1.70
N PRO A 478 18.46 -11.17 -2.65
CA PRO A 478 19.84 -11.51 -3.04
C PRO A 478 20.86 -11.14 -1.95
N HIS A 479 20.68 -9.99 -1.29
CA HIS A 479 21.57 -9.47 -0.26
C HIS A 479 20.78 -8.74 0.83
N PHE A 480 21.10 -9.02 2.09
CA PHE A 480 20.51 -8.32 3.23
C PHE A 480 21.47 -8.23 4.42
N GLN A 481 21.19 -7.28 5.32
CA GLN A 481 21.82 -7.13 6.62
C GLN A 481 20.77 -6.82 7.68
N TYR A 482 20.85 -7.48 8.83
CA TYR A 482 20.03 -7.19 9.99
C TYR A 482 20.90 -6.59 11.10
N LYS A 483 20.42 -5.51 11.71
CA LYS A 483 21.02 -4.85 12.86
C LYS A 483 19.95 -4.65 13.92
N LYS A 484 20.29 -4.98 15.16
CA LYS A 484 19.45 -4.78 16.33
C LYS A 484 20.12 -3.79 17.27
#